data_AF-K2F5Y3-F1
#
_entry.id   AF-K2F5Y3-F1
#
_cell.length_a   1.000
_cell.length_b   1.000
_cell.length_c   1.000
_cell.angle_alpha   90.00
_cell.angle_beta   90.00
_cell.angle_gamma   90.00
#
_symmetry.space_group_name_H-M   'P 1'
#
loop_
_entity.id
_entity.type
_entity.pdbx_description
1 polymer ?
#
loop_
_entity_poly.entity_id
_entity_poly.type
_entity_poly.pdbx_seq_one_letter_code
_entity_poly.pdbx_strand_id
1 'polypeptide(L)'
;MLDHPLSGIDDWVVLFANNSLPVLRITKRRLDEMRKNIDQVDARELARVILLDPVMTVSVLALTQAKRGRSLQHDITTIAGAIMMLGIEPFFNHFNDLPTIEGILKGVDPHALLGVLQIIRRAQRAADYAQEWAIWRKDINMEEVRIAALLHDLAEILVWCFAPKLGLEIQAWRLAQPTMRTAD
;
A
#
# COMPACT_ATOMS: atom_id res chain seq x y z
N MET A 1 19.46 -2.12 -3.04
CA MET A 1 18.54 -1.45 -3.99
C MET A 1 18.98 -1.80 -5.39
N LEU A 2 18.03 -1.89 -6.31
CA LEU A 2 18.33 -2.15 -7.72
C LEU A 2 18.78 -0.85 -8.39
N ASP A 3 19.89 -0.96 -9.13
CA ASP A 3 20.44 0.13 -9.94
C ASP A 3 20.17 -0.08 -11.44
N HIS A 4 19.66 -1.25 -11.82
CA HIS A 4 19.35 -1.64 -13.20
C HIS A 4 17.98 -2.34 -13.25
N PRO A 5 17.23 -2.22 -14.36
CA PRO A 5 15.92 -2.87 -14.49
C PRO A 5 16.06 -4.39 -14.51
N LEU A 6 15.07 -5.08 -13.94
CA LEU A 6 14.94 -6.53 -14.07
C LEU A 6 14.48 -6.92 -15.48
N SER A 7 14.71 -8.19 -15.85
CA SER A 7 14.46 -8.73 -17.20
C SER A 7 12.99 -8.71 -17.62
N GLY A 8 12.06 -8.85 -16.68
CA GLY A 8 10.62 -8.83 -16.99
C GLY A 8 9.74 -8.51 -15.79
N ILE A 9 8.43 -8.40 -16.07
CA ILE A 9 7.39 -8.13 -15.05
C ILE A 9 7.39 -9.22 -13.97
N ASP A 10 7.55 -10.49 -14.36
CA ASP A 10 7.55 -11.61 -13.43
C ASP A 10 8.67 -11.50 -12.37
N ASP A 11 9.86 -11.01 -12.77
CA ASP A 11 10.98 -10.80 -11.83
C ASP A 11 10.67 -9.72 -10.80
N TRP A 12 9.98 -8.65 -11.20
CA TRP A 12 9.51 -7.61 -10.28
C TRP A 12 8.46 -8.15 -9.31
N VAL A 13 7.52 -8.97 -9.80
CA VAL A 13 6.51 -9.62 -8.95
C VAL A 13 7.18 -10.53 -7.93
N VAL A 14 8.16 -11.34 -8.34
CA VAL A 14 8.93 -12.21 -7.44
C VAL A 14 9.71 -11.40 -6.41
N LEU A 15 10.34 -10.30 -6.82
CA LEU A 15 11.04 -9.39 -5.90
C LEU A 15 10.07 -8.87 -4.82
N PHE A 16 8.92 -8.34 -5.22
CA PHE A 16 7.97 -7.77 -4.26
C PHE A 16 7.33 -8.83 -3.36
N ALA A 17 7.03 -10.01 -3.89
CA ALA A 17 6.42 -11.10 -3.12
C ALA A 17 7.36 -11.69 -2.06
N ASN A 18 8.67 -11.72 -2.34
CA ASN A 18 9.67 -12.31 -1.44
C ASN A 18 10.25 -11.32 -0.42
N ASN A 19 9.91 -10.03 -0.51
CA ASN A 19 10.41 -9.01 0.40
C ASN A 19 9.27 -8.41 1.24
N SER A 20 9.56 -8.07 2.50
CA SER A 20 8.62 -7.30 3.31
C SER A 20 8.43 -5.91 2.70
N LEU A 21 7.19 -5.60 2.33
CA LEU A 21 6.89 -4.32 1.69
C LEU A 21 7.01 -3.16 2.70
N PRO A 22 7.68 -2.06 2.33
CA PRO A 22 7.92 -0.93 3.21
C PRO A 22 6.67 -0.07 3.38
N VAL A 23 6.15 0.06 4.59
CA VAL A 23 5.00 0.94 4.90
C VAL A 23 5.46 2.37 5.17
N LEU A 24 4.55 3.34 5.24
CA LEU A 24 4.90 4.67 5.73
C LEU A 24 5.30 4.62 7.21
N ARG A 25 6.29 5.41 7.61
CA ARG A 25 6.70 5.53 9.02
C ARG A 25 5.56 5.98 9.92
N ILE A 26 4.68 6.84 9.43
CA ILE A 26 3.50 7.28 10.18
C ILE A 26 2.57 6.11 10.50
N THR A 27 2.40 5.18 9.56
CA THR A 27 1.57 3.98 9.71
C THR A 27 2.19 3.05 10.73
N LYS A 28 3.48 2.71 10.59
CA LYS A 28 4.21 1.90 11.58
C LYS A 28 4.07 2.48 12.99
N ARG A 29 4.28 3.79 13.15
CA ARG A 29 4.17 4.46 14.45
C ARG A 29 2.77 4.31 15.06
N ARG A 30 1.71 4.52 14.27
CA ARG A 30 0.32 4.34 14.73
C ARG A 30 0.03 2.89 15.13
N LEU A 31 0.52 1.92 14.35
CA LEU A 31 0.39 0.51 14.69
C LEU A 31 1.13 0.16 15.99
N ASP A 32 2.33 0.70 16.20
CA ASP A 32 3.09 0.50 17.43
C ASP A 32 2.41 1.15 18.65
N GLU A 33 1.77 2.30 18.47
CA GLU A 33 0.93 2.95 19.50
C GLU A 33 -0.29 2.09 19.86
N MET A 34 -1.02 1.60 18.85
CA MET A 34 -2.17 0.70 19.04
C MET A 34 -1.77 -0.61 19.71
N ARG A 35 -0.63 -1.19 19.35
CA ARG A 35 -0.11 -2.45 19.92
C ARG A 35 0.09 -2.37 21.44
N LYS A 36 0.47 -1.20 21.97
CA LYS A 36 0.66 -1.00 23.42
C LYS A 36 -0.64 -1.19 24.21
N ASN A 37 -1.79 -0.93 23.58
CA ASN A 37 -3.11 -1.03 24.18
C ASN A 37 -4.00 -1.99 23.37
N ILE A 38 -3.45 -3.15 22.99
CA ILE A 38 -4.09 -4.08 22.03
C ILE A 38 -5.53 -4.47 22.41
N ASP A 39 -5.81 -4.61 23.71
CA ASP A 39 -7.12 -4.98 24.23
C ASP A 39 -8.22 -3.93 23.99
N GLN A 40 -7.83 -2.69 23.69
CA GLN A 40 -8.73 -1.57 23.41
C GLN A 40 -8.83 -1.23 21.92
N VAL A 41 -8.07 -1.91 21.05
CA VAL A 41 -8.04 -1.61 19.62
C VAL A 41 -9.33 -2.10 18.96
N ASP A 42 -10.07 -1.19 18.34
CA ASP A 42 -11.21 -1.54 17.49
C ASP A 42 -10.76 -1.85 16.06
N ALA A 43 -11.33 -2.89 15.45
CA ALA A 43 -11.04 -3.29 14.07
C ALA A 43 -11.33 -2.16 13.07
N ARG A 44 -12.35 -1.32 13.31
CA ARG A 44 -12.64 -0.16 12.44
C ARG A 44 -11.62 0.95 12.61
N GLU A 45 -11.11 1.16 13.83
CA GLU A 45 -10.04 2.12 14.07
C GLU A 45 -8.75 1.70 13.37
N LEU A 46 -8.39 0.42 13.49
CA LEU A 46 -7.23 -0.15 12.82
C LEU A 46 -7.38 -0.08 11.30
N ALA A 47 -8.57 -0.39 10.76
CA ALA A 47 -8.85 -0.28 9.33
C ALA A 47 -8.66 1.14 8.80
N ARG A 48 -9.05 2.18 9.56
CA ARG A 48 -8.84 3.59 9.18
C ARG A 48 -7.36 3.94 9.06
N VAL A 49 -6.49 3.36 9.90
CA VAL A 49 -5.04 3.56 9.80
C VAL A 49 -4.49 2.88 8.54
N ILE A 50 -4.90 1.63 8.30
CA ILE A 50 -4.44 0.84 7.15
C ILE A 50 -4.87 1.49 5.83
N LEU A 51 -6.12 1.93 5.71
CA LEU A 51 -6.69 2.54 4.50
C LEU A 51 -6.04 3.88 4.09
N LEU A 52 -5.17 4.46 4.92
CA LEU A 52 -4.37 5.64 4.58
C LEU A 52 -3.01 5.29 3.96
N ASP A 53 -2.61 4.02 3.99
CA ASP A 53 -1.33 3.54 3.51
C ASP A 53 -1.54 2.46 2.42
N PRO A 54 -1.19 2.75 1.16
CA PRO A 54 -1.39 1.81 0.06
C PRO A 54 -0.60 0.52 0.25
N VAL A 55 0.62 0.59 0.81
CA VAL A 55 1.48 -0.58 1.00
C VAL A 55 0.93 -1.44 2.13
N MET A 56 0.53 -0.84 3.26
CA MET A 56 -0.12 -1.58 4.34
C MET A 56 -1.45 -2.20 3.89
N THR A 57 -2.25 -1.47 3.10
CA THR A 57 -3.54 -1.96 2.57
C THR A 57 -3.34 -3.23 1.73
N VAL A 58 -2.42 -3.22 0.76
CA VAL A 58 -2.17 -4.42 -0.05
C VAL A 58 -1.58 -5.56 0.77
N SER A 59 -0.73 -5.27 1.78
CA SER A 59 -0.20 -6.29 2.68
C SER A 59 -1.30 -7.02 3.47
N VAL A 60 -2.32 -6.29 3.94
CA VAL A 60 -3.48 -6.92 4.60
C VAL A 60 -4.27 -7.78 3.62
N LEU A 61 -4.57 -7.26 2.43
CA LEU A 61 -5.30 -8.03 1.41
C LEU A 61 -4.55 -9.31 1.03
N ALA A 62 -3.23 -9.24 0.84
CA ALA A 62 -2.40 -10.41 0.53
C ALA A 62 -2.45 -11.46 1.66
N LEU A 63 -2.35 -11.02 2.93
CA LEU A 63 -2.46 -11.91 4.09
C LEU A 63 -3.85 -12.56 4.19
N THR A 64 -4.91 -11.79 3.98
CA THR A 64 -6.29 -12.27 3.98
C THR A 64 -6.50 -13.34 2.91
N GLN A 65 -5.98 -13.11 1.71
CA GLN A 65 -6.08 -14.07 0.61
C GLN A 65 -5.29 -15.36 0.89
N ALA A 66 -4.10 -15.26 1.48
CA ALA A 66 -3.31 -16.43 1.87
C ALA A 66 -3.99 -17.29 2.96
N LYS A 67 -4.77 -16.66 3.86
CA LYS A 67 -5.54 -17.36 4.89
C LYS A 67 -6.94 -17.78 4.46
N ARG A 68 -7.38 -17.41 3.26
CA ARG A 68 -8.71 -17.76 2.74
C ARG A 68 -8.75 -19.27 2.46
N GLY A 69 -9.21 -20.06 3.43
CA GLY A 69 -9.49 -21.48 3.25
C GLY A 69 -10.66 -21.73 2.30
N ARG A 70 -10.79 -22.97 1.77
CA ARG A 70 -11.87 -23.39 0.85
C ARG A 70 -13.31 -23.26 1.40
N SER A 71 -13.48 -22.94 2.69
CA SER A 71 -14.78 -22.95 3.41
C SER A 71 -15.37 -21.56 3.70
N LEU A 72 -14.72 -20.47 3.30
CA LEU A 72 -15.25 -19.12 3.52
C LEU A 72 -16.31 -18.81 2.45
N GLN A 73 -17.60 -18.90 2.84
CA GLN A 73 -18.76 -18.64 1.98
C GLN A 73 -19.06 -17.15 1.76
N HIS A 74 -18.44 -16.25 2.53
CA HIS A 74 -18.69 -14.81 2.42
C HIS A 74 -17.48 -14.06 1.85
N ASP A 75 -17.76 -13.14 0.92
CA ASP A 75 -16.77 -12.23 0.37
C ASP A 75 -16.38 -11.17 1.41
N ILE A 76 -15.07 -11.00 1.61
CA ILE A 76 -14.52 -9.96 2.47
C ILE A 76 -14.33 -8.73 1.61
N THR A 77 -15.27 -7.80 1.72
CA THR A 77 -15.31 -6.58 0.93
C THR A 77 -14.67 -5.37 1.64
N THR A 78 -14.23 -5.54 2.90
CA THR A 78 -13.66 -4.46 3.72
C THR A 78 -12.42 -4.89 4.50
N ILE A 79 -11.52 -3.94 4.78
CA ILE A 79 -10.33 -4.10 5.62
C ILE A 79 -10.72 -4.38 7.07
N ALA A 80 -11.78 -3.75 7.59
CA ALA A 80 -12.30 -4.07 8.92
C ALA A 80 -12.77 -5.53 8.99
N GLY A 81 -13.50 -6.00 7.96
CA GLY A 81 -13.88 -7.41 7.82
C GLY A 81 -12.68 -8.35 7.74
N ALA A 82 -11.64 -7.97 6.99
CA ALA A 82 -10.39 -8.70 6.89
C ALA A 82 -9.70 -8.83 8.26
N ILE A 83 -9.58 -7.74 9.01
CA ILE A 83 -9.00 -7.74 10.36
C ILE A 83 -9.82 -8.62 11.31
N MET A 84 -11.14 -8.53 11.28
CA MET A 84 -12.01 -9.37 12.11
C MET A 84 -11.83 -10.86 11.80
N MET A 85 -11.71 -11.22 10.52
CA MET A 85 -11.42 -12.61 10.12
C MET A 85 -10.03 -13.06 10.61
N LEU A 86 -9.02 -12.20 10.47
CA LEU A 86 -7.64 -12.51 10.88
C LEU A 86 -7.49 -12.60 12.40
N GLY A 87 -8.26 -11.79 13.14
CA GLY A 87 -8.04 -11.48 14.55
C GLY A 87 -7.03 -10.34 14.74
N ILE A 88 -7.28 -9.47 15.72
CA ILE A 88 -6.44 -8.30 16.03
C ILE A 88 -5.04 -8.72 16.48
N GLU A 89 -4.94 -9.64 17.44
CA GLU A 89 -3.66 -10.13 17.95
C GLU A 89 -2.84 -10.89 16.89
N PRO A 90 -3.41 -11.84 16.13
CA PRO A 90 -2.71 -12.45 14.99
C PRO A 90 -2.24 -11.45 13.93
N PHE A 91 -3.00 -10.37 13.69
CA PHE A 91 -2.59 -9.29 12.80
C PHE A 91 -1.30 -8.61 13.31
N PHE A 92 -1.27 -8.17 14.57
CA PHE A 92 -0.09 -7.50 15.13
C PHE A 92 1.11 -8.44 15.25
N ASN A 93 0.89 -9.72 15.50
CA ASN A 93 1.94 -10.73 15.51
C ASN A 93 2.54 -10.96 14.12
N HIS A 94 1.71 -10.98 13.07
CA HIS A 94 2.17 -11.11 11.70
C HIS A 94 2.94 -9.87 11.24
N PHE A 95 2.44 -8.67 11.55
CA PHE A 95 3.07 -7.40 11.19
C PHE A 95 3.91 -6.84 12.35
N ASN A 96 4.79 -7.65 12.94
CA ASN A 96 5.63 -7.25 14.07
C ASN A 96 6.86 -6.42 13.67
N ASP A 97 7.45 -6.72 12.52
CA ASP A 97 8.57 -5.98 11.96
C ASP A 97 8.24 -5.46 10.56
N LEU A 98 7.76 -4.22 10.52
CA LEU A 98 7.47 -3.53 9.28
C LEU A 98 8.67 -2.65 8.89
N PRO A 99 9.31 -2.86 7.72
CA PRO A 99 10.22 -1.87 7.17
C PRO A 99 9.43 -0.59 6.84
N THR A 100 10.13 0.55 6.83
CA THR A 100 9.49 1.84 6.48
C THR A 100 10.10 2.40 5.22
N ILE A 101 9.30 3.06 4.37
CA ILE A 101 9.75 3.73 3.14
C ILE A 101 10.87 4.72 3.46
N GLU A 102 10.67 5.54 4.49
CA GLU A 102 11.65 6.52 4.97
C GLU A 102 12.89 5.86 5.59
N GLY A 103 12.77 4.61 6.04
CA GLY A 103 13.87 3.83 6.58
C GLY A 103 14.74 3.25 5.47
N ILE A 104 14.12 2.62 4.47
CA ILE A 104 14.84 2.00 3.36
C ILE A 104 15.51 3.04 2.45
N LEU A 105 14.88 4.22 2.27
CA LEU A 105 15.43 5.32 1.47
C LEU A 105 16.42 6.20 2.26
N LYS A 106 16.69 5.88 3.52
CA LYS A 106 17.64 6.65 4.32
C LYS A 106 19.05 6.52 3.73
N GLY A 107 19.68 7.65 3.41
CA GLY A 107 21.01 7.70 2.82
C GLY A 107 21.04 7.52 1.30
N VAL A 108 19.87 7.40 0.67
CA VAL A 108 19.68 7.51 -0.79
C VAL A 108 19.44 8.99 -1.13
N ASP A 109 19.43 9.32 -2.43
CA ASP A 109 19.02 10.64 -2.93
C ASP A 109 17.68 11.08 -2.28
N PRO A 110 17.65 12.25 -1.58
CA PRO A 110 16.45 12.77 -0.95
C PRO A 110 15.26 12.96 -1.90
N HIS A 111 15.51 13.20 -3.20
CA HIS A 111 14.46 13.34 -4.19
C HIS A 111 13.67 12.04 -4.39
N ALA A 112 14.28 10.87 -4.15
CA ALA A 112 13.58 9.60 -4.21
C ALA A 112 12.47 9.51 -3.15
N LEU A 113 12.77 9.95 -1.92
CA LEU A 113 11.77 10.00 -0.86
C LEU A 113 10.68 11.02 -1.17
N LEU A 114 11.03 12.18 -1.71
CA LEU A 114 10.04 13.18 -2.09
C LEU A 114 9.10 12.65 -3.18
N GLY A 115 9.64 11.99 -4.21
CA GLY A 115 8.86 11.46 -5.32
C GLY A 115 7.89 10.35 -4.89
N VAL A 116 8.34 9.39 -4.09
CA VAL A 116 7.43 8.33 -3.59
C VAL A 116 6.31 8.91 -2.72
N LEU A 117 6.60 9.90 -1.87
CA LEU A 117 5.58 10.54 -1.05
C LEU A 117 4.58 11.35 -1.88
N GLN A 118 5.01 11.96 -2.99
CA GLN A 118 4.10 12.63 -3.93
C GLN A 118 3.15 11.63 -4.62
N ILE A 119 3.65 10.47 -5.04
CA ILE A 119 2.84 9.40 -5.66
C ILE A 119 1.82 8.87 -4.64
N ILE A 120 2.25 8.58 -3.42
CA ILE A 120 1.34 8.13 -2.34
C ILE A 120 0.26 9.19 -2.06
N ARG A 121 0.63 10.48 -2.03
CA ARG A 121 -0.33 11.56 -1.82
C ARG A 121 -1.34 11.67 -2.96
N ARG A 122 -0.92 11.42 -4.20
CA ARG A 122 -1.81 11.33 -5.37
C ARG A 122 -2.78 10.16 -5.21
N ALA A 123 -2.29 8.97 -4.88
CA ALA A 123 -3.10 7.78 -4.68
C ALA A 123 -4.14 7.96 -3.55
N GLN A 124 -3.75 8.57 -2.43
CA GLN A 124 -4.67 8.91 -1.34
C GLN A 124 -5.80 9.84 -1.81
N ARG A 125 -5.48 10.91 -2.56
CA ARG A 125 -6.49 11.82 -3.11
C ARG A 125 -7.42 11.13 -4.10
N ALA A 126 -6.87 10.28 -4.98
CA ALA A 126 -7.67 9.50 -5.92
C ALA A 126 -8.64 8.58 -5.18
N ALA A 127 -8.18 7.91 -4.12
CA ALA A 127 -9.01 7.08 -3.25
C ALA A 127 -10.14 7.89 -2.60
N ASP A 128 -9.84 9.07 -2.06
CA ASP A 128 -10.85 9.95 -1.45
C ASP A 128 -11.92 10.37 -2.49
N TYR A 129 -11.52 10.77 -3.70
CA TYR A 129 -12.49 11.09 -4.76
C TYR A 129 -13.32 9.89 -5.20
N ALA A 130 -12.69 8.72 -5.35
CA ALA A 130 -13.37 7.49 -5.73
C ALA A 130 -14.44 7.11 -4.68
N GLN A 131 -14.13 7.29 -3.40
CA GLN A 131 -15.09 7.08 -2.31
C GLN A 131 -16.27 8.05 -2.40
N GLU A 132 -16.03 9.35 -2.57
CA GLU A 132 -17.10 10.35 -2.68
C GLU A 132 -18.02 10.08 -3.89
N TRP A 133 -17.45 9.68 -5.02
CA TRP A 133 -18.24 9.30 -6.19
C TRP A 133 -19.03 8.01 -5.98
N ALA A 134 -18.46 7.01 -5.30
CA ALA A 134 -19.16 5.78 -4.95
C ALA A 134 -20.36 6.06 -4.03
N ILE A 135 -20.19 6.96 -3.04
CA ILE A 135 -21.29 7.43 -2.18
C ILE A 135 -22.39 8.08 -3.01
N TRP A 136 -22.03 9.00 -3.92
CA TRP A 136 -23.01 9.70 -4.76
C TRP A 136 -23.77 8.75 -5.69
N ARG A 137 -23.10 7.72 -6.21
CA ARG A 137 -23.70 6.68 -7.06
C ARG A 137 -24.44 5.59 -6.29
N LYS A 138 -24.45 5.64 -4.94
CA LYS A 138 -25.02 4.60 -4.06
C LYS A 138 -24.44 3.22 -4.36
N ASP A 139 -23.14 3.16 -4.60
CA ASP A 139 -22.45 1.90 -4.82
C ASP A 139 -22.55 1.01 -3.57
N ILE A 140 -22.72 -0.29 -3.77
CA ILE A 140 -22.81 -1.28 -2.68
C ILE A 140 -21.41 -1.55 -2.10
N ASN A 141 -20.36 -1.42 -2.92
CA ASN A 141 -18.97 -1.78 -2.59
C ASN A 141 -18.05 -0.55 -2.54
N MET A 142 -18.47 0.51 -1.84
CA MET A 142 -17.73 1.79 -1.78
C MET A 142 -16.26 1.64 -1.37
N GLU A 143 -15.95 0.72 -0.44
CA GLU A 143 -14.58 0.51 0.03
C GLU A 143 -13.71 -0.18 -1.02
N GLU A 144 -14.25 -1.08 -1.84
CA GLU A 144 -13.52 -1.72 -2.94
C GLU A 144 -13.13 -0.69 -4.00
N VAL A 145 -14.07 0.20 -4.36
CA VAL A 145 -13.83 1.30 -5.30
C VAL A 145 -12.71 2.22 -4.79
N ARG A 146 -12.75 2.56 -3.49
CA ARG A 146 -11.70 3.34 -2.83
C ARG A 146 -10.35 2.62 -2.85
N ILE A 147 -10.32 1.34 -2.50
CA ILE A 147 -9.09 0.53 -2.46
C ILE A 147 -8.49 0.40 -3.86
N ALA A 148 -9.31 0.18 -4.89
CA ALA A 148 -8.85 0.11 -6.27
C ALA A 148 -8.14 1.41 -6.70
N ALA A 149 -8.70 2.56 -6.36
CA ALA A 149 -8.06 3.86 -6.61
C ALA A 149 -6.80 4.08 -5.76
N LEU A 150 -6.77 3.62 -4.51
CA LEU A 150 -5.60 3.69 -3.64
C LEU A 150 -4.42 2.85 -4.16
N LEU A 151 -4.71 1.68 -4.73
CA LEU A 151 -3.71 0.71 -5.18
C LEU A 151 -3.32 0.88 -6.66
N HIS A 152 -3.97 1.79 -7.39
CA HIS A 152 -3.72 2.03 -8.81
C HIS A 152 -2.23 2.31 -9.10
N ASP A 153 -1.58 3.10 -8.25
CA ASP A 153 -0.17 3.49 -8.39
C ASP A 153 0.82 2.58 -7.63
N LEU A 154 0.37 1.42 -7.13
CA LEU A 154 1.18 0.57 -6.23
C LEU A 154 2.51 0.15 -6.87
N ALA A 155 2.49 -0.27 -8.14
CA ALA A 155 3.71 -0.68 -8.83
C ALA A 155 4.74 0.46 -8.91
N GLU A 156 4.29 1.69 -9.17
CA GLU A 156 5.16 2.87 -9.17
C GLU A 156 5.74 3.09 -7.76
N ILE A 157 4.91 3.06 -6.71
CA ILE A 157 5.38 3.19 -5.32
C ILE A 157 6.48 2.17 -4.99
N LEU A 158 6.27 0.90 -5.35
CA LEU A 158 7.23 -0.17 -5.07
C LEU A 158 8.53 -0.03 -5.87
N VAL A 159 8.47 0.38 -7.14
CA VAL A 159 9.67 0.67 -7.94
C VAL A 159 10.50 1.77 -7.29
N TRP A 160 9.88 2.87 -6.84
CA TRP A 160 10.59 3.95 -6.15
C TRP A 160 11.22 3.50 -4.82
N CYS A 161 10.61 2.52 -4.14
CA CYS A 161 11.13 1.96 -2.90
C CYS A 161 12.34 1.04 -3.13
N PHE A 162 12.25 0.11 -4.09
CA PHE A 162 13.27 -0.93 -4.29
C PHE A 162 14.35 -0.54 -5.32
N ALA A 163 14.04 0.39 -6.22
CA ALA A 163 14.90 0.86 -7.31
C ALA A 163 14.83 2.40 -7.49
N PRO A 164 15.18 3.18 -6.47
CA PRO A 164 15.00 4.64 -6.47
C PRO A 164 15.73 5.38 -7.59
N LYS A 165 16.90 4.89 -8.05
CA LYS A 165 17.61 5.49 -9.19
C LYS A 165 16.78 5.40 -10.48
N LEU A 166 16.19 4.24 -10.74
CA LEU A 166 15.28 4.04 -11.88
C LEU A 166 14.03 4.92 -11.74
N GLY A 167 13.49 5.08 -10.53
CA GLY A 167 12.38 6.00 -10.27
C GLY A 167 12.70 7.45 -10.65
N LEU A 168 13.88 7.93 -10.28
CA LEU A 168 14.36 9.27 -10.64
C LEU A 168 14.58 9.42 -12.15
N GLU A 169 15.13 8.41 -12.82
CA GLU A 169 15.27 8.39 -14.29
C GLU A 169 13.90 8.46 -14.99
N ILE A 170 12.92 7.67 -14.53
CA ILE A 170 11.54 7.72 -15.03
C ILE A 170 10.95 9.11 -14.85
N GLN A 171 11.17 9.75 -13.69
CA GLN A 171 10.71 11.11 -13.45
C GLN A 171 11.35 12.11 -14.41
N ALA A 172 12.65 12.02 -14.63
CA ALA A 172 13.38 12.88 -15.56
C ALA A 172 12.86 12.72 -17.00
N TRP A 173 12.63 11.49 -17.45
CA TRP A 173 12.04 11.23 -18.76
C TRP A 173 10.62 11.79 -18.89
N ARG A 174 9.77 11.60 -17.88
CA ARG A 174 8.40 12.18 -17.88
C ARG A 174 8.38 13.70 -17.92
N LEU A 175 9.38 14.38 -17.35
CA LEU A 175 9.52 15.84 -17.43
C LEU A 175 10.04 16.30 -18.78
N ALA A 176 10.99 15.57 -19.36
CA ALA A 176 11.56 15.87 -20.67
C ALA A 176 10.56 15.61 -21.82
N GLN A 177 9.65 14.65 -21.66
CA GLN A 177 8.72 14.20 -22.68
C GLN A 177 7.29 14.13 -22.12
N PRO A 178 6.60 15.28 -21.97
CA PRO A 178 5.25 15.35 -21.37
C PRO A 178 4.19 14.52 -22.11
N THR A 179 4.40 14.25 -23.40
CA THR A 179 3.52 13.45 -24.26
C THR A 179 3.65 11.93 -24.04
N MET A 180 4.63 11.47 -23.26
CA MET A 180 4.81 10.05 -22.91
C MET A 180 4.11 9.63 -21.63
N ARG A 181 3.31 10.50 -21.01
CA ARG A 181 2.39 10.03 -19.96
C ARG A 181 1.43 9.05 -20.60
N THR A 182 1.25 7.87 -19.98
CA THR A 182 0.20 6.93 -20.36
C THR A 182 -1.11 7.71 -20.46
N ALA A 183 -1.60 7.86 -21.68
CA ALA A 183 -2.99 8.21 -21.92
C ALA A 183 -3.76 6.92 -21.67
N ASP A 184 -4.55 6.89 -20.60
CA ASP A 184 -5.59 5.89 -20.45
C ASP A 184 -6.64 6.06 -21.58
#